data_AF-T1ADW6-F1
#
_entry.id   AF-T1ADW6-F1
#
_cell.length_a   1.000
_cell.length_b   1.000
_cell.length_c   1.000
_cell.angle_alpha   90.00
_cell.angle_beta   90.00
_cell.angle_gamma   90.00
#
_symmetry.space_group_name_H-M   'P 1'
#
loop_
_entity.id
_entity.type
_entity.pdbx_description
1 polymer ?
#
loop_
_entity_poly.entity_id
_entity_poly.type
_entity_poly.pdbx_seq_one_letter_code
_entity_poly.pdbx_strand_id
1 'polypeptide(L)'
;MREYINYKFDCARVPELPKPGPFREIFVYSPRVEGIHLRFGPVARGGLRWSDRREDFRTEVLGLVKAQMVKNTVIVPVGSKGGFFVKRSP
;
A
#
# COMPACT_ATOMS: atom_id res chain seq x y z
N MET A 1 26.18 0.47 -1.03
CA MET A 1 25.04 0.44 -0.09
C MET A 1 23.78 0.75 -0.88
N ARG A 2 22.64 0.07 -0.66
CA ARG A 2 21.39 0.43 -1.35
C ARG A 2 20.88 1.76 -0.78
N GLU A 3 20.52 2.71 -1.63
CA GLU A 3 19.97 4.01 -1.23
C GLU A 3 18.47 3.94 -0.84
N TYR A 4 17.97 2.76 -0.50
CA TYR A 4 16.57 2.57 -0.14
C TYR A 4 16.41 1.46 0.90
N ILE A 5 15.35 1.58 1.68
CA ILE A 5 14.88 0.58 2.64
C ILE A 5 13.50 0.12 2.20
N ASN A 6 13.24 -1.17 2.34
CA ASN A 6 11.92 -1.73 2.14
C ASN A 6 11.58 -2.70 3.28
N TYR A 7 10.32 -2.66 3.71
CA TYR A 7 9.79 -3.57 4.71
C TYR A 7 8.54 -4.24 4.16
N LYS A 8 8.36 -5.52 4.49
CA LYS A 8 7.14 -6.27 4.20
C LYS A 8 6.61 -6.84 5.50
N PHE A 9 5.56 -6.22 6.01
CA PHE A 9 4.95 -6.63 7.27
C PHE A 9 3.97 -7.76 7.06
N ASP A 10 4.06 -8.76 7.95
CA ASP A 10 2.96 -9.66 8.21
C ASP A 10 1.97 -8.97 9.15
N CYS A 11 0.95 -8.34 8.59
CA CYS A 11 -0.01 -7.55 9.34
C CYS A 11 -0.83 -8.38 10.35
N ALA A 12 -0.91 -9.70 10.19
CA ALA A 12 -1.52 -10.57 11.18
C ALA A 12 -0.69 -10.69 12.47
N ARG A 13 0.60 -10.32 12.41
CA ARG A 13 1.55 -10.33 13.53
C ARG A 13 1.80 -8.94 14.11
N VAL A 14 1.16 -7.89 13.59
CA VAL A 14 1.27 -6.52 14.11
C VAL A 14 0.26 -6.36 15.26
N PRO A 15 0.72 -6.12 16.51
CA PRO A 15 -0.18 -5.88 17.63
C PRO A 15 -1.07 -4.66 17.37
N GLU A 16 -2.30 -4.69 17.88
CA GLU A 16 -3.23 -3.55 17.90
C GLU A 16 -3.64 -3.01 16.51
N LEU A 17 -3.30 -3.71 15.43
CA LEU A 17 -3.73 -3.32 14.09
C LEU A 17 -5.26 -3.44 13.95
N PRO A 18 -5.99 -2.37 13.53
CA PRO A 18 -7.43 -2.43 13.33
C PRO A 18 -7.83 -3.49 12.30
N LYS A 19 -8.85 -4.29 12.62
CA LYS A 19 -9.41 -5.32 11.73
C LYS A 19 -10.66 -4.81 10.98
N PRO A 20 -10.91 -5.22 9.73
CA PRO A 20 -10.03 -6.05 8.89
C PRO A 20 -8.82 -5.25 8.39
N GLY A 21 -7.62 -5.79 8.63
CA GLY A 21 -6.36 -5.23 8.15
C GLY A 21 -5.92 -5.87 6.83
N PRO A 22 -4.93 -5.30 6.14
CA PRO A 22 -4.30 -5.93 4.99
C PRO A 22 -3.66 -7.27 5.39
N PHE A 23 -3.51 -8.19 4.43
CA PHE A 23 -2.68 -9.38 4.58
C PHE A 23 -1.19 -9.02 4.64
N ARG A 24 -0.76 -8.09 3.78
CA ARG A 24 0.62 -7.56 3.77
C ARG A 24 0.61 -6.06 3.52
N GLU A 25 1.43 -5.35 4.28
CA GLU A 25 1.85 -3.99 4.01
C GLU A 25 3.30 -4.03 3.50
N ILE A 26 3.53 -3.48 2.31
CA ILE A 26 4.87 -3.26 1.78
C ILE A 26 5.14 -1.77 1.86
N PHE A 27 6.19 -1.39 2.56
CA PHE A 27 6.65 0.01 2.67
C PHE A 27 8.02 0.16 2.02
N VAL A 28 8.23 1.26 1.31
CA VAL A 28 9.50 1.61 0.68
C VAL A 28 9.83 3.06 1.00
N TYR A 29 11.10 3.29 1.35
CA TYR A 29 11.65 4.63 1.56
C TYR A 29 13.01 4.76 0.87
N SER A 30 13.20 5.84 0.10
CA SER A 30 14.49 6.25 -0.48
C SER A 30 14.57 7.78 -0.52
N PRO A 31 15.72 8.43 -0.77
CA PRO A 31 15.78 9.89 -0.93
C PRO A 31 14.87 10.46 -2.03
N ARG A 32 14.49 9.66 -3.04
CA ARG A 32 13.70 10.12 -4.20
C ARG A 32 12.21 9.80 -4.10
N VAL A 33 11.84 8.72 -3.42
CA VAL A 33 10.46 8.23 -3.37
C VAL A 33 10.16 7.62 -2.01
N GLU A 34 8.91 7.74 -1.59
CA GLU A 34 8.37 6.98 -0.48
C GLU A 34 7.01 6.42 -0.90
N GLY A 35 6.75 5.17 -0.52
CA GLY A 35 5.61 4.45 -1.04
C GLY A 35 5.14 3.33 -0.13
N ILE A 36 3.87 2.97 -0.31
CA ILE A 36 3.19 1.89 0.38
C ILE A 36 2.39 1.04 -0.62
N HIS A 37 2.28 -0.24 -0.36
CA HIS A 37 1.38 -1.13 -1.08
C HIS A 37 0.67 -2.08 -0.12
N LEU A 38 -0.66 -1.98 -0.08
CA LEU A 38 -1.54 -2.79 0.75
C LEU A 38 -2.12 -3.94 -0.08
N ARG A 39 -2.06 -5.15 0.46
CA ARG A 39 -2.60 -6.37 -0.18
C ARG A 39 -3.50 -7.08 0.80
N PHE A 40 -4.72 -7.48 0.40
CA PHE A 40 -5.71 -8.09 1.30
C PHE A 40 -5.80 -9.63 1.23
N GLY A 41 -4.90 -10.28 0.49
CA GLY A 41 -4.77 -11.74 0.50
C GLY A 41 -3.60 -12.23 -0.35
N PRO A 42 -3.43 -13.56 -0.48
CA PRO A 42 -2.31 -14.14 -1.22
C PRO A 42 -2.34 -13.78 -2.71
N VAL A 43 -3.54 -13.78 -3.30
CA VAL A 43 -3.82 -13.34 -4.68
C VAL A 43 -4.69 -12.09 -4.62
N ALA A 44 -4.19 -10.98 -5.16
CA ALA A 44 -4.88 -9.69 -5.11
C ALA A 44 -4.51 -8.84 -6.34
N ARG A 45 -5.41 -7.95 -6.76
CA ARG A 45 -5.20 -7.02 -7.87
C ARG A 45 -5.46 -5.57 -7.46
N GLY A 46 -4.64 -4.67 -7.97
CA GLY A 46 -4.87 -3.24 -7.97
C GLY A 46 -3.66 -2.45 -8.42
N GLY A 47 -3.87 -1.15 -8.64
CA GLY A 47 -2.87 -0.28 -9.25
C GLY A 47 -2.03 0.50 -8.23
N LEU A 48 -1.01 1.18 -8.74
CA LEU A 48 -0.26 2.21 -8.01
C LEU A 48 -0.84 3.59 -8.28
N ARG A 49 -0.82 4.46 -7.28
CA ARG A 49 -1.23 5.86 -7.39
C ARG A 49 -0.04 6.75 -7.05
N TRP A 50 0.39 7.59 -7.99
CA TRP A 50 1.21 8.75 -7.62
C TRP A 50 0.30 9.75 -6.90
N SER A 51 0.64 10.06 -5.66
CA SER A 51 0.00 11.07 -4.82
C SER A 51 0.90 12.30 -4.67
N ASP A 52 0.30 13.48 -4.73
CA ASP A 52 0.90 14.77 -4.37
C ASP A 52 0.80 15.05 -2.85
N ARG A 53 0.05 14.24 -2.09
CA ARG A 53 -0.24 14.42 -0.66
C ARG A 53 0.81 13.75 0.22
N ARG A 54 2.01 14.34 0.29
CA ARG A 54 3.15 13.80 1.08
C ARG A 54 2.78 13.34 2.50
N GLU A 55 1.98 14.12 3.22
CA GLU A 55 1.67 13.86 4.63
C GLU A 55 0.55 12.83 4.84
N ASP A 56 -0.28 12.57 3.83
CA ASP A 56 -1.51 11.76 3.97
C ASP A 56 -1.65 10.64 2.91
N PHE A 57 -0.66 10.43 2.04
CA PHE A 57 -0.76 9.44 0.97
C PHE A 57 -1.06 8.01 1.49
N ARG A 58 -0.65 7.68 2.72
CA ARG A 58 -0.97 6.37 3.35
C ARG A 58 -2.47 6.23 3.61
N THR A 59 -3.12 7.28 4.12
CA THR A 59 -4.58 7.34 4.33
C THR A 59 -5.32 7.30 3.00
N GLU A 60 -4.83 8.03 1.99
CA GLU A 60 -5.37 7.99 0.64
C GLU A 60 -5.35 6.56 0.08
N VAL A 61 -4.20 5.87 0.16
CA VAL A 61 -4.08 4.48 -0.31
C VAL A 61 -5.01 3.53 0.46
N LEU A 62 -5.17 3.73 1.77
CA LEU A 62 -6.10 2.95 2.59
C LEU A 62 -7.57 3.20 2.17
N GLY A 63 -7.95 4.42 1.83
CA GLY A 63 -9.27 4.72 1.27
C GLY A 63 -9.48 4.07 -0.10
N LEU A 64 -8.48 4.17 -0.98
CA LEU A 64 -8.52 3.61 -2.34
C LEU A 64 -8.60 2.09 -2.34
N VAL A 65 -7.88 1.40 -1.46
CA VAL A 65 -7.96 -0.07 -1.38
C VAL A 65 -9.33 -0.53 -0.89
N LYS A 66 -9.92 0.15 0.10
CA LYS A 66 -11.29 -0.11 0.57
C LYS A 66 -12.31 0.04 -0.55
N ALA A 67 -12.19 1.08 -1.37
CA ALA A 67 -13.04 1.27 -2.55
C ALA A 67 -12.83 0.18 -3.63
N GLN A 68 -11.61 -0.33 -3.80
CA GLN A 68 -11.33 -1.42 -4.74
C GLN A 68 -11.84 -2.78 -4.27
N MET A 69 -11.99 -3.00 -2.97
CA MET A 69 -12.53 -4.28 -2.46
C MET A 69 -13.94 -4.56 -2.99
N VAL A 70 -14.75 -3.52 -3.21
CA VAL A 70 -16.11 -3.67 -3.76
C VAL A 70 -16.08 -3.99 -5.26
N LYS A 71 -15.08 -3.49 -5.99
CA LYS A 71 -15.05 -3.52 -7.46
C LYS A 71 -14.39 -4.77 -8.05
N ASN A 72 -13.46 -5.39 -7.32
CA ASN A 72 -12.62 -6.46 -7.86
C ASN A 72 -13.15 -7.89 -7.64
N THR A 73 -14.17 -8.07 -6.79
CA THR A 73 -14.69 -9.39 -6.37
C THR A 73 -15.08 -10.31 -7.52
N VAL A 74 -15.48 -9.76 -8.67
CA VAL A 74 -15.86 -10.53 -9.86
C VAL A 74 -14.64 -11.18 -10.56
N ILE A 75 -13.42 -10.65 -10.37
CA ILE A 75 -12.20 -11.05 -11.10
C ILE A 75 -11.18 -11.73 -10.17
N VAL A 76 -10.99 -11.20 -8.96
CA VAL A 76 -10.11 -11.76 -7.93
C VAL A 76 -10.78 -11.64 -6.57
N PRO A 77 -10.55 -12.59 -5.65
CA PRO A 77 -11.28 -12.64 -4.38
C PRO A 77 -11.04 -11.41 -3.49
N VAL A 78 -9.89 -10.74 -3.64
CA VAL A 78 -9.52 -9.57 -2.83
C VAL A 78 -8.72 -8.53 -3.61
N GLY A 79 -8.70 -7.30 -3.09
CA GLY A 79 -8.02 -6.16 -3.70
C GLY A 79 -6.60 -5.90 -3.19
N SER A 80 -5.87 -5.10 -3.94
CA SER A 80 -4.66 -4.42 -3.48
C SER A 80 -4.67 -2.96 -3.92
N LYS A 81 -3.83 -2.13 -3.33
CA LYS A 81 -3.56 -0.79 -3.81
C LYS A 81 -2.20 -0.37 -3.31
N GLY A 82 -1.42 0.29 -4.16
CA GLY A 82 -0.28 1.05 -3.69
C GLY A 82 -0.39 2.51 -4.04
N GLY A 83 0.45 3.29 -3.37
CA GLY A 83 0.67 4.67 -3.70
C GLY A 83 2.03 5.14 -3.24
N PHE A 84 2.51 6.18 -3.87
CA PHE A 84 3.81 6.76 -3.61
C PHE A 84 3.77 8.26 -3.89
N PHE A 85 4.70 8.99 -3.29
CA PHE A 85 4.97 10.37 -3.65
C PHE A 85 6.45 10.53 -3.97
N VAL A 86 6.75 11.47 -4.86
CA VAL A 86 8.12 11.78 -5.29
C VAL A 86 8.66 12.89 -4.39
N LYS A 87 9.78 12.61 -3.72
CA LYS A 87 10.50 13.58 -2.86
C LYS A 87 11.42 14.49 -3.66
N ARG A 88 12.03 13.93 -4.72
CA ARG A 88 12.94 14.64 -5.62
C ARG A 88 12.69 14.15 -7.04
N SER A 89 12.16 15.02 -7.88
CA SER A 89 12.04 14.80 -9.33
C SER A 89 13.45 14.74 -9.95
N PRO A 90 13.65 14.01 -11.07
CA PRO A 90 14.93 13.98 -11.79
C PRO A 90 15.47 15.37 -12.11
#